data_AF-A0A929NLZ2-F1
#
_entry.id   AF-A0A929NLZ2-F1
#
_cell.length_a   1.000
_cell.length_b   1.000
_cell.length_c   1.000
_cell.angle_alpha   90.00
_cell.angle_beta   90.00
_cell.angle_gamma   90.00
#
_symmetry.space_group_name_H-M   'P 1'
#
loop_
_entity.id
_entity.type
_entity.pdbx_description
1 polymer ?
#
loop_
_entity_poly.entity_id
_entity_poly.type
_entity_poly.pdbx_seq_one_letter_code
_entity_poly.pdbx_strand_id
1 'polypeptide(L)'
;MDAGLVYSDALWTYPGGSGSPKVAFSQDFDKKSLENYNYITTQTVMFRRSCLENTGLFNEDPRLRNGLEDWEFLLRFSDHFPFLHIKKVTAEYRVHEGNSFHAGSGYDYSSAFLFVRTRRFRYLLSDFGPSLFGHVDYMYPFHLVQCHMNVGEFDEACNQAFHLASLYKDYCTKWNGNPVSGPVILFSLGISHFAAGRTKDAEGFFGGIITDSHYRSIKSHFDSFITQYAERTPDPELKALLSNCFLTAG
;
A
#
# COMPACT_ATOMS: atom_id res chain seq x y z
N MET A 1 -10.08 -6.07 25.81
CA MET A 1 -9.02 -7.04 25.47
C MET A 1 -7.69 -6.41 25.80
N ASP A 2 -6.80 -7.16 26.45
CA ASP A 2 -5.43 -6.72 26.68
C ASP A 2 -4.68 -6.63 25.34
N ALA A 3 -3.89 -5.59 25.16
CA ALA A 3 -3.06 -5.41 23.98
C ALA A 3 -2.03 -6.55 23.86
N GLY A 4 -1.93 -7.17 22.68
CA GLY A 4 -0.87 -8.13 22.38
C GLY A 4 0.43 -7.43 22.00
N LEU A 5 0.32 -6.22 21.44
CA LEU A 5 1.43 -5.36 21.05
C LEU A 5 1.17 -3.93 21.51
N VAL A 6 2.19 -3.28 22.03
CA VAL A 6 2.21 -1.86 22.35
C VAL A 6 3.33 -1.22 21.56
N TYR A 7 3.08 -0.06 20.97
CA TYR A 7 4.10 0.73 20.31
C TYR A 7 3.98 2.20 20.69
N SER A 8 5.08 2.93 20.63
CA SER A 8 5.11 4.36 20.95
C SER A 8 5.49 5.22 19.75
N ASP A 9 5.51 6.52 19.97
CA ASP A 9 6.04 7.47 19.00
C ASP A 9 7.57 7.37 18.85
N ALA A 10 8.08 7.86 17.73
CA ALA A 10 9.51 8.08 17.49
C ALA A 10 9.81 9.34 16.66
N LEU A 11 11.00 9.90 16.88
CA LEU A 11 11.56 11.01 16.09
C LEU A 11 12.52 10.48 15.02
N TRP A 12 12.73 11.25 13.94
CA TRP A 12 13.91 11.04 13.10
C TRP A 12 15.08 11.82 13.69
N THR A 13 16.27 11.23 13.65
CA THR A 13 17.53 11.87 14.03
C THR A 13 18.53 11.76 12.89
N TYR A 14 19.17 12.86 12.53
CA TYR A 14 20.09 12.94 11.39
C TYR A 14 21.57 12.84 11.81
N PRO A 15 22.53 12.65 10.88
CA PRO A 15 23.96 12.47 11.19
C PRO A 15 24.68 13.62 11.93
N GLY A 16 23.98 14.70 12.31
CA GLY A 16 24.49 15.77 13.19
C GLY A 16 23.79 15.86 14.56
N GLY A 17 22.95 14.88 14.92
CA GLY A 17 22.19 14.88 16.17
C GLY A 17 20.95 15.78 16.15
N SER A 18 20.64 16.42 15.02
CA SER A 18 19.38 17.15 14.86
C SER A 18 18.21 16.17 14.75
N GLY A 19 17.14 16.43 15.50
CA GLY A 19 15.87 15.73 15.36
C GLY A 19 15.00 16.34 14.27
N SER A 20 14.01 15.59 13.77
CA SER A 20 12.95 16.13 12.93
C SER A 20 12.11 17.16 13.70
N PRO A 21 11.62 18.22 13.03
CA PRO A 21 10.79 19.25 13.67
C PRO A 21 9.39 18.73 14.06
N LYS A 22 9.00 17.56 13.56
CA LYS A 22 7.75 16.86 13.87
C LYS A 22 8.06 15.44 14.32
N VAL A 23 7.18 14.89 15.16
CA VAL A 23 7.18 13.46 15.49
C VAL A 23 6.82 12.68 14.24
N ALA A 24 7.79 11.93 13.71
CA ALA A 24 7.67 11.28 12.41
C ALA A 24 6.75 10.04 12.48
N PHE A 25 6.80 9.32 13.60
CA PHE A 25 5.97 8.16 13.85
C PHE A 25 5.00 8.49 14.98
N SER A 26 3.79 8.92 14.64
CA SER A 26 2.72 9.16 15.61
C SER A 26 1.36 8.97 14.95
N GLN A 27 0.92 7.72 14.92
CA GLN A 27 -0.36 7.32 14.32
C GLN A 27 -1.00 6.25 15.19
N ASP A 28 -2.25 6.50 15.60
CA ASP A 28 -3.07 5.50 16.29
C ASP A 28 -3.31 4.29 15.39
N PHE A 29 -3.48 3.12 16.00
CA PHE A 29 -3.51 1.88 15.24
C PHE A 29 -4.70 1.84 14.29
N ASP A 30 -4.43 1.69 13.00
CA ASP A 30 -5.41 1.44 11.97
C ASP A 30 -4.94 0.27 11.10
N LYS A 31 -5.65 -0.85 11.20
CA LYS A 31 -5.29 -2.08 10.47
C LYS A 31 -5.28 -1.84 8.97
N LYS A 32 -6.23 -1.05 8.45
CA LYS A 32 -6.32 -0.77 6.99
C LYS A 32 -5.12 0.02 6.48
N SER A 33 -4.64 0.98 7.26
CA SER A 33 -3.39 1.69 7.00
C SER A 33 -2.20 0.74 7.04
N LEU A 34 -2.15 -0.20 8.00
CA LEU A 34 -1.07 -1.18 8.08
C LEU A 34 -1.05 -2.11 6.86
N GLU A 35 -2.19 -2.49 6.28
CA GLU A 35 -2.25 -3.24 5.01
C GLU A 35 -1.60 -2.49 3.83
N ASN A 36 -1.52 -1.16 3.90
CA ASN A 36 -0.95 -0.33 2.86
C ASN A 36 0.51 0.03 3.12
N TYR A 37 0.92 0.37 4.34
CA TYR A 37 2.29 0.79 4.60
C TYR A 37 2.68 0.56 6.06
N ASN A 38 3.97 0.36 6.28
CA ASN A 38 4.52 0.24 7.61
C ASN A 38 4.72 1.62 8.23
N TYR A 39 3.77 2.06 9.08
CA TYR A 39 3.90 3.30 9.84
C TYR A 39 4.37 3.07 11.29
N ILE A 40 4.60 1.82 11.69
CA ILE A 40 5.04 1.44 13.03
C ILE A 40 6.50 0.99 12.97
N THR A 41 7.36 1.79 13.55
CA THR A 41 8.79 1.54 13.52
C THR A 41 9.19 0.53 14.61
N THR A 42 9.91 -0.53 14.26
CA THR A 42 10.13 -1.71 15.14
C THR A 42 10.76 -1.36 16.48
N GLN A 43 11.62 -0.37 16.56
CA GLN A 43 12.30 0.03 17.80
C GLN A 43 11.37 0.60 18.86
N THR A 44 10.12 0.97 18.52
CA THR A 44 9.13 1.41 19.50
C THR A 44 8.21 0.29 19.98
N VAL A 45 8.35 -0.91 19.41
CA VAL A 45 7.43 -2.02 19.62
C VAL A 45 7.84 -2.87 20.83
N MET A 46 6.86 -3.17 21.67
CA MET A 46 6.91 -4.24 22.67
C MET A 46 5.71 -5.17 22.48
N PHE A 47 5.94 -6.48 22.46
CA PHE A 47 4.88 -7.47 22.35
C PHE A 47 4.87 -8.42 23.55
N ARG A 48 3.70 -8.95 23.88
CA ARG A 48 3.58 -10.01 24.88
C ARG A 48 4.17 -11.31 24.33
N ARG A 49 5.10 -11.92 25.07
CA ARG A 49 5.78 -13.16 24.64
C ARG A 49 4.80 -14.28 24.30
N SER A 50 3.74 -14.46 25.09
CA SER A 50 2.74 -15.51 24.86
C SER A 50 1.98 -15.34 23.52
N CYS A 51 1.89 -14.13 22.99
CA CYS A 51 1.28 -13.90 21.67
C CYS A 51 2.13 -14.48 20.52
N LEU A 52 3.45 -14.66 20.72
CA LEU A 52 4.33 -15.25 19.72
C LEU A 52 4.09 -16.74 19.50
N GLU A 53 3.47 -17.44 20.45
CA GLU A 53 3.11 -18.86 20.28
C GLU A 53 2.05 -19.04 19.19
N ASN A 54 1.23 -18.01 18.93
CA ASN A 54 0.24 -17.99 17.86
C ASN A 54 0.80 -17.38 16.58
N THR A 55 1.37 -16.17 16.66
CA THR A 55 1.85 -15.43 15.48
C THR A 55 3.10 -16.06 14.87
N GLY A 56 3.96 -16.71 15.68
CA GLY A 56 5.32 -17.08 15.29
C GLY A 56 6.29 -15.90 15.35
N LEU A 57 7.56 -16.15 15.02
CA LEU A 57 8.63 -15.14 15.02
C LEU A 57 8.70 -14.37 13.69
N PHE A 58 9.75 -13.55 13.53
CA PHE A 58 10.10 -12.98 12.23
C PHE A 58 10.33 -14.08 11.20
N ASN A 59 9.85 -13.85 9.99
CA ASN A 59 10.01 -14.77 8.89
C ASN A 59 11.41 -14.56 8.27
N GLU A 60 12.21 -15.63 8.25
CA GLU A 60 13.62 -15.58 7.82
C GLU A 60 13.82 -15.73 6.30
N ASP A 61 12.74 -15.73 5.52
CA ASP A 61 12.80 -15.79 4.07
C ASP A 61 13.78 -14.73 3.52
N PRO A 62 14.78 -15.12 2.69
CA PRO A 62 15.79 -14.20 2.18
C PRO A 62 15.22 -12.96 1.49
N ARG A 63 14.03 -13.05 0.88
CA ARG A 63 13.37 -11.93 0.21
C ARG A 63 12.97 -10.80 1.17
N LEU A 64 12.69 -11.12 2.43
CA LEU A 64 12.31 -10.16 3.46
C LEU A 64 13.50 -9.38 4.02
N ARG A 65 14.73 -9.89 3.87
CA ARG A 65 15.96 -9.22 4.31
C ARG A 65 16.22 -7.89 3.57
N ASN A 66 15.38 -7.57 2.59
CA ASN A 66 15.30 -6.28 1.93
C ASN A 66 14.48 -5.24 2.72
N GLY A 67 14.37 -5.38 4.04
CA GLY A 67 13.84 -4.34 4.94
C GLY A 67 12.31 -4.28 5.01
N LEU A 68 11.66 -5.45 4.97
CA LEU A 68 10.20 -5.61 5.15
C LEU A 68 9.82 -6.76 6.11
N GLU A 69 10.79 -7.37 6.80
CA GLU A 69 10.55 -8.42 7.78
C GLU A 69 9.67 -7.95 8.94
N ASP A 70 9.79 -6.68 9.31
CA ASP A 70 9.02 -6.03 10.35
C ASP A 70 7.56 -5.83 9.95
N TRP A 71 7.33 -5.32 8.74
CA TRP A 71 6.00 -5.11 8.22
C TRP A 71 5.25 -6.44 8.04
N GLU A 72 5.92 -7.45 7.50
CA GLU A 72 5.36 -8.80 7.36
C GLU A 72 4.95 -9.40 8.72
N PHE A 73 5.78 -9.23 9.74
CA PHE A 73 5.48 -9.66 11.10
C PHE A 73 4.29 -8.92 11.69
N LEU A 74 4.25 -7.59 11.57
CA LEU A 74 3.17 -6.76 12.11
C LEU A 74 1.83 -7.07 11.43
N LEU A 75 1.81 -7.33 10.12
CA LEU A 75 0.61 -7.76 9.39
C LEU A 75 0.04 -9.04 10.00
N ARG A 76 0.86 -10.09 10.15
CA ARG A 76 0.43 -11.35 10.78
C ARG A 76 0.00 -11.17 12.23
N PHE A 77 0.75 -10.39 13.02
CA PHE A 77 0.41 -10.15 14.42
C PHE A 77 -0.94 -9.45 14.56
N SER A 78 -1.24 -8.51 13.65
CA SER A 78 -2.50 -7.75 13.62
C SER A 78 -3.75 -8.58 13.26
N ASP A 79 -3.57 -9.81 12.79
CA ASP A 79 -4.68 -10.74 12.55
C ASP A 79 -5.20 -11.37 13.84
N HIS A 80 -4.34 -11.51 14.85
CA HIS A 80 -4.65 -12.25 16.07
C HIS A 80 -4.82 -11.35 17.28
N PHE A 81 -4.14 -10.19 17.32
CA PHE A 81 -4.07 -9.39 18.54
C PHE A 81 -4.24 -7.89 18.29
N PRO A 82 -4.89 -7.16 19.23
CA PRO A 82 -5.01 -5.71 19.15
C PRO A 82 -3.69 -5.03 19.49
N PHE A 83 -3.44 -3.90 18.82
CA PHE A 83 -2.29 -3.04 19.05
C PHE A 83 -2.73 -1.83 19.87
N LEU A 84 -1.86 -1.35 20.74
CA LEU A 84 -2.06 -0.12 21.51
C LEU A 84 -0.96 0.89 21.20
N HIS A 85 -1.36 2.10 20.83
CA HIS A 85 -0.45 3.21 20.61
C HIS A 85 -0.25 4.05 21.88
N ILE A 86 1.00 4.35 22.23
CA ILE A 86 1.35 5.29 23.28
C ILE A 86 1.92 6.56 22.64
N LYS A 87 1.19 7.67 22.74
CA LYS A 87 1.58 9.01 22.25
C LYS A 87 2.70 9.64 23.09
N LYS A 88 3.85 8.98 23.12
CA LYS A 88 5.07 9.39 23.80
C LYS A 88 6.26 8.96 22.99
N VAL A 89 7.18 9.88 22.73
CA VAL A 89 8.47 9.57 22.10
C VAL A 89 9.30 8.73 23.08
N THR A 90 9.65 7.50 22.67
CA THR A 90 10.56 6.63 23.44
C THR A 90 11.79 6.20 22.65
N ALA A 91 11.83 6.48 21.35
CA ALA A 91 12.94 6.12 20.49
C ALA A 91 13.25 7.21 19.45
N GLU A 92 14.50 7.18 18.98
CA GLU A 92 15.01 7.97 17.88
C GLU A 92 15.39 7.04 16.72
N TYR A 93 14.80 7.27 15.55
CA TYR A 93 15.13 6.57 14.32
C TYR A 93 16.23 7.34 13.59
N ARG A 94 17.42 6.73 13.45
CA ARG A 94 18.52 7.37 12.74
C ARG A 94 18.30 7.30 11.22
N VAL A 95 18.24 8.47 10.59
CA VAL A 95 18.15 8.62 9.13
C VAL A 95 19.54 8.89 8.55
N HIS A 96 19.93 8.14 7.54
CA HIS A 96 21.19 8.18 6.82
C HIS A 96 21.01 7.57 5.42
N GLU A 97 21.91 7.88 4.49
CA GLU A 97 21.77 7.47 3.07
C GLU A 97 21.66 5.95 2.85
N GLY A 98 22.25 5.17 3.76
CA GLY A 98 22.16 3.71 3.77
C GLY A 98 20.89 3.12 4.40
N ASN A 99 19.92 3.91 4.89
CA ASN A 99 18.66 3.32 5.31
C ASN A 99 18.00 2.64 4.11
N SER A 100 17.40 1.51 4.38
CA SER A 100 16.83 0.62 3.38
C SER A 100 15.82 1.37 2.49
N PHE A 101 14.97 2.25 3.03
CA PHE A 101 13.97 3.01 2.28
C PHE A 101 14.51 4.14 1.38
N HIS A 102 15.81 4.45 1.41
CA HIS A 102 16.39 5.43 0.49
C HIS A 102 16.65 4.82 -0.90
N ALA A 103 16.40 5.61 -1.94
CA ALA A 103 16.79 5.25 -3.30
C ALA A 103 18.31 5.04 -3.37
N GLY A 104 18.75 3.93 -3.96
CA GLY A 104 20.17 3.59 -4.06
C GLY A 104 20.78 2.94 -2.82
N SER A 105 19.97 2.56 -1.81
CA SER A 105 20.43 1.84 -0.61
C SER A 105 21.01 0.44 -0.91
N GLY A 106 20.79 -0.10 -2.10
CA GLY A 106 21.18 -1.46 -2.50
C GLY A 106 20.15 -2.53 -2.11
N TYR A 107 19.05 -2.14 -1.47
CA TYR A 107 17.95 -3.04 -1.11
C TYR A 107 16.98 -3.23 -2.27
N ASP A 108 16.58 -4.48 -2.53
CA ASP A 108 15.54 -4.78 -3.52
C ASP A 108 14.14 -4.66 -2.90
N TYR A 109 13.73 -3.41 -2.69
CA TYR A 109 12.42 -3.08 -2.12
C TYR A 109 11.26 -3.54 -2.98
N SER A 110 11.39 -3.43 -4.30
CA SER A 110 10.32 -3.80 -5.24
C SER A 110 9.96 -5.28 -5.10
N SER A 111 10.96 -6.16 -5.12
CA SER A 111 10.74 -7.61 -4.95
C SER A 111 10.23 -7.95 -3.56
N ALA A 112 10.72 -7.27 -2.52
CA ALA A 112 10.27 -7.49 -1.16
C ALA A 112 8.79 -7.10 -0.97
N PHE A 113 8.39 -5.94 -1.48
CA PHE A 113 7.00 -5.48 -1.44
C PHE A 113 6.09 -6.43 -2.19
N LEU A 114 6.49 -6.87 -3.38
CA LEU A 114 5.75 -7.87 -4.13
C LEU A 114 5.60 -9.17 -3.34
N PHE A 115 6.67 -9.65 -2.72
CA PHE A 115 6.64 -10.87 -1.91
C PHE A 115 5.65 -10.76 -0.74
N VAL A 116 5.72 -9.68 0.04
CA VAL A 116 4.81 -9.46 1.18
C VAL A 116 3.37 -9.30 0.69
N ARG A 117 3.12 -8.45 -0.31
CA ARG A 117 1.76 -8.16 -0.78
C ARG A 117 1.09 -9.34 -1.44
N THR A 118 1.78 -10.11 -2.27
CA THR A 118 1.18 -11.30 -2.91
C THR A 118 0.84 -12.37 -1.90
N ARG A 119 1.67 -12.57 -0.86
CA ARG A 119 1.33 -13.47 0.27
C ARG A 119 0.16 -12.93 1.07
N ARG A 120 0.14 -11.63 1.34
CA ARG A 120 -0.93 -10.98 2.08
C ARG A 120 -2.26 -11.06 1.34
N PHE A 121 -2.27 -10.81 0.03
CA PHE A 121 -3.44 -10.93 -0.81
C PHE A 121 -3.99 -12.36 -0.82
N ARG A 122 -3.13 -13.38 -0.95
CA ARG A 122 -3.53 -14.79 -0.87
C ARG A 122 -4.17 -15.14 0.48
N TYR A 123 -3.59 -14.65 1.58
CA TYR A 123 -4.17 -14.82 2.91
C TYR A 123 -5.55 -14.16 3.02
N LEU A 124 -5.66 -12.87 2.67
CA LEU A 124 -6.92 -12.13 2.73
C LEU A 124 -7.99 -12.75 1.83
N LEU A 125 -7.63 -13.20 0.63
CA LEU A 125 -8.54 -13.85 -0.29
C LEU A 125 -9.01 -15.21 0.23
N SER A 126 -8.12 -15.99 0.87
CA SER A 126 -8.46 -17.27 1.49
C SER A 126 -9.46 -17.10 2.64
N ASP A 127 -9.23 -16.12 3.51
CA ASP A 127 -10.02 -15.95 4.74
C ASP A 127 -11.32 -15.17 4.50
N PHE A 128 -11.32 -14.21 3.58
CA PHE A 128 -12.43 -13.28 3.37
C PHE A 128 -13.09 -13.40 1.99
N GLY A 129 -12.45 -14.05 1.02
CA GLY A 129 -12.96 -14.06 -0.35
C GLY A 129 -13.17 -12.63 -0.87
N PRO A 130 -14.27 -12.36 -1.60
CA PRO A 130 -14.60 -11.00 -2.02
C PRO A 130 -14.81 -9.99 -0.87
N SER A 131 -15.12 -10.42 0.37
CA SER A 131 -15.28 -9.47 1.48
C SER A 131 -13.98 -8.82 1.92
N LEU A 132 -12.82 -9.22 1.38
CA LEU A 132 -11.53 -8.60 1.63
C LEU A 132 -11.56 -7.06 1.48
N PHE A 133 -12.38 -6.51 0.58
CA PHE A 133 -12.50 -5.05 0.38
C PHE A 133 -13.10 -4.32 1.59
N GLY A 134 -13.79 -5.04 2.48
CA GLY A 134 -14.21 -4.51 3.78
C GLY A 134 -13.07 -4.41 4.80
N HIS A 135 -12.01 -5.21 4.62
CA HIS A 135 -10.88 -5.37 5.54
C HIS A 135 -9.64 -4.56 5.15
N VAL A 136 -9.58 -4.06 3.92
CA VAL A 136 -8.48 -3.21 3.42
C VAL A 136 -8.95 -1.78 3.17
N ASP A 137 -7.98 -0.88 3.01
CA ASP A 137 -8.22 0.47 2.50
C ASP A 137 -8.44 0.46 0.98
N TYR A 138 -9.09 1.49 0.45
CA TYR A 138 -9.44 1.61 -0.96
C TYR A 138 -8.23 1.68 -1.91
N MET A 139 -7.04 2.04 -1.43
CA MET A 139 -5.80 2.06 -2.21
C MET A 139 -5.09 0.70 -2.30
N TYR A 140 -5.48 -0.28 -1.48
CA TYR A 140 -4.85 -1.60 -1.47
C TYR A 140 -4.76 -2.26 -2.86
N PRO A 141 -5.83 -2.26 -3.70
CA PRO A 141 -5.78 -2.85 -5.03
C PRO A 141 -4.71 -2.23 -5.92
N PHE A 142 -4.60 -0.89 -5.89
CA PHE A 142 -3.60 -0.16 -6.66
C PHE A 142 -2.18 -0.50 -6.20
N HIS A 143 -1.92 -0.52 -4.90
CA HIS A 143 -0.58 -0.85 -4.40
C HIS A 143 -0.18 -2.30 -4.72
N LEU A 144 -1.12 -3.25 -4.73
CA LEU A 144 -0.84 -4.63 -5.13
C LEU A 144 -0.46 -4.72 -6.61
N VAL A 145 -1.23 -4.10 -7.50
CA VAL A 145 -0.93 -4.04 -8.94
C VAL A 145 0.40 -3.33 -9.20
N GLN A 146 0.65 -2.23 -8.49
CA GLN A 146 1.89 -1.46 -8.61
C GLN A 146 3.12 -2.29 -8.25
N CYS A 147 3.04 -3.23 -7.30
CA CYS A 147 4.17 -4.08 -6.95
C CYS A 147 4.63 -4.97 -8.12
N HIS A 148 3.70 -5.51 -8.91
CA HIS A 148 4.06 -6.27 -10.11
C HIS A 148 4.73 -5.39 -11.16
N MET A 149 4.21 -4.16 -11.38
CA MET A 149 4.83 -3.23 -12.32
C MET A 149 6.24 -2.83 -11.89
N ASN A 150 6.47 -2.62 -10.59
CA ASN A 150 7.76 -2.19 -10.05
C ASN A 150 8.87 -3.24 -10.20
N VAL A 151 8.53 -4.52 -10.43
CA VAL A 151 9.49 -5.60 -10.74
C VAL A 151 9.51 -5.95 -12.24
N GLY A 152 8.75 -5.24 -13.07
CA GLY A 152 8.65 -5.49 -14.51
C GLY A 152 7.70 -6.61 -14.92
N GLU A 153 6.87 -7.14 -14.02
CA GLU A 153 5.87 -8.17 -14.31
C GLU A 153 4.57 -7.56 -14.88
N PHE A 154 4.65 -6.90 -16.04
CA PHE A 154 3.55 -6.08 -16.56
C PHE A 154 2.28 -6.86 -16.92
N ASP A 155 2.43 -8.06 -17.48
CA ASP A 155 1.26 -8.92 -17.78
C ASP A 155 0.62 -9.45 -16.50
N GLU A 156 1.42 -9.77 -15.47
CA GLU A 156 0.87 -10.17 -14.19
C GLU A 156 0.19 -9.01 -13.47
N ALA A 157 0.71 -7.78 -13.60
CA ALA A 157 0.04 -6.58 -13.12
C ALA A 157 -1.36 -6.44 -13.74
N CYS A 158 -1.50 -6.71 -15.04
CA CYS A 158 -2.79 -6.69 -15.73
C CYS A 158 -3.72 -7.80 -15.24
N ASN A 159 -3.21 -9.03 -15.12
CA ASN A 159 -3.98 -10.18 -14.59
C ASN A 159 -4.49 -9.89 -13.17
N GLN A 160 -3.61 -9.38 -12.30
CA GLN A 160 -3.92 -9.03 -10.92
C GLN A 160 -4.97 -7.90 -10.86
N ALA A 161 -4.88 -6.90 -11.73
CA ALA A 161 -5.87 -5.82 -11.82
C ALA A 161 -7.25 -6.34 -12.27
N PHE A 162 -7.30 -7.22 -13.28
CA PHE A 162 -8.55 -7.86 -13.72
C PHE A 162 -9.17 -8.74 -12.64
N HIS A 163 -8.35 -9.52 -11.93
CA HIS A 163 -8.81 -10.36 -10.83
C HIS A 163 -9.43 -9.50 -9.72
N LEU A 164 -8.77 -8.40 -9.33
CA LEU A 164 -9.32 -7.45 -8.35
C LEU A 164 -10.63 -6.83 -8.82
N ALA A 165 -10.76 -6.47 -10.11
CA ALA A 165 -12.01 -5.96 -10.67
C ALA A 165 -13.14 -6.99 -10.60
N SER A 166 -12.86 -8.27 -10.89
CA SER A 166 -13.84 -9.36 -10.76
C SER A 166 -14.28 -9.54 -9.30
N LEU A 167 -13.32 -9.61 -8.37
CA LEU A 167 -13.63 -9.75 -6.95
C LEU A 167 -14.42 -8.56 -6.41
N TYR A 168 -14.08 -7.34 -6.85
CA TYR A 168 -14.78 -6.13 -6.40
C TYR A 168 -16.21 -6.08 -6.93
N LYS A 169 -16.43 -6.51 -8.18
CA LYS A 169 -17.78 -6.69 -8.73
C LYS A 169 -18.58 -7.66 -7.87
N ASP A 170 -18.03 -8.82 -7.54
CA ASP A 170 -18.69 -9.82 -6.68
C ASP A 170 -18.98 -9.25 -5.29
N TYR A 171 -18.04 -8.49 -4.72
CA TYR A 171 -18.23 -7.79 -3.44
C TYR A 171 -19.43 -6.84 -3.48
N CYS A 172 -19.51 -5.98 -4.50
CA CYS A 172 -20.61 -5.02 -4.67
C CYS A 172 -21.99 -5.67 -4.86
N THR A 173 -22.07 -6.93 -5.32
CA THR A 173 -23.37 -7.63 -5.42
C THR A 173 -23.95 -8.01 -4.06
N LYS A 174 -23.12 -8.13 -3.03
CA LYS A 174 -23.50 -8.62 -1.69
C LYS A 174 -23.36 -7.57 -0.60
N TRP A 175 -22.48 -6.60 -0.77
CA TRP A 175 -22.17 -5.56 0.20
C TRP A 175 -22.16 -4.17 -0.44
N ASN A 176 -22.33 -3.13 0.37
CA ASN A 176 -22.18 -1.76 -0.11
C ASN A 176 -20.70 -1.43 -0.25
N GLY A 177 -20.17 -1.54 -1.47
CA GLY A 177 -18.78 -1.26 -1.79
C GLY A 177 -18.37 0.18 -1.47
N ASN A 178 -17.10 0.39 -1.12
CA ASN A 178 -16.58 1.76 -1.04
C ASN A 178 -16.56 2.33 -2.47
N PRO A 179 -17.37 3.36 -2.79
CA PRO A 179 -17.49 3.87 -4.15
C PRO A 179 -16.16 4.36 -4.75
N VAL A 180 -15.15 4.65 -3.92
CA VAL A 180 -13.80 5.06 -4.35
C VAL A 180 -12.99 3.89 -4.90
N SER A 181 -13.23 2.67 -4.43
CA SER A 181 -12.46 1.49 -4.84
C SER A 181 -12.62 1.17 -6.32
N GLY A 182 -13.81 1.43 -6.91
CA GLY A 182 -14.07 1.22 -8.34
C GLY A 182 -13.15 2.06 -9.24
N PRO A 183 -13.15 3.40 -9.12
CA PRO A 183 -12.22 4.29 -9.81
C PRO A 183 -10.74 3.91 -9.60
N VAL A 184 -10.33 3.52 -8.40
CA VAL A 184 -8.95 3.10 -8.13
C VAL A 184 -8.58 1.80 -8.84
N ILE A 185 -9.49 0.83 -8.90
CA ILE A 185 -9.28 -0.43 -9.65
C ILE A 185 -9.21 -0.16 -11.16
N LEU A 186 -10.10 0.69 -11.68
CA LEU A 186 -10.04 1.12 -13.08
C LEU A 186 -8.73 1.85 -13.39
N PHE A 187 -8.24 2.68 -12.47
CA PHE A 187 -6.95 3.33 -12.62
C PHE A 187 -5.82 2.31 -12.66
N SER A 188 -5.89 1.29 -11.79
CA SER A 188 -4.94 0.17 -11.75
C SER A 188 -4.94 -0.64 -13.06
N LEU A 189 -6.10 -0.85 -13.67
CA LEU A 189 -6.23 -1.45 -14.99
C LEU A 189 -5.56 -0.57 -16.05
N GLY A 190 -5.84 0.73 -16.05
CA GLY A 190 -5.26 1.66 -17.01
C GLY A 190 -3.73 1.73 -16.95
N ILE A 191 -3.16 1.95 -15.77
CA ILE A 191 -1.70 2.04 -15.60
C ILE A 191 -0.98 0.72 -15.93
N SER A 192 -1.57 -0.43 -15.58
CA SER A 192 -0.95 -1.73 -15.86
C SER A 192 -0.95 -2.04 -17.35
N HIS A 193 -2.03 -1.69 -18.06
CA HIS A 193 -2.09 -1.84 -19.52
C HIS A 193 -1.13 -0.88 -20.22
N PHE A 194 -1.02 0.36 -19.75
CA PHE A 194 -0.01 1.27 -20.26
C PHE A 194 1.41 0.70 -20.08
N ALA A 195 1.74 0.22 -18.88
CA ALA A 195 3.06 -0.37 -18.59
C ALA A 195 3.36 -1.61 -19.46
N ALA A 196 2.33 -2.35 -19.87
CA ALA A 196 2.45 -3.48 -20.79
C ALA A 196 2.44 -3.08 -22.28
N GLY A 197 2.52 -1.79 -22.61
CA GLY A 197 2.53 -1.29 -23.99
C GLY A 197 1.14 -1.28 -24.67
N ARG A 198 0.06 -1.43 -23.91
CA ARG A 198 -1.34 -1.46 -24.37
C ARG A 198 -2.03 -0.10 -24.16
N THR A 199 -1.48 0.95 -24.75
CA THR A 199 -1.92 2.35 -24.52
C THR A 199 -3.40 2.60 -24.83
N LYS A 200 -3.95 1.99 -25.89
CA LYS A 200 -5.38 2.14 -26.23
C LYS A 200 -6.31 1.53 -25.19
N ASP A 201 -5.92 0.40 -24.60
CA ASP A 201 -6.69 -0.22 -23.52
C ASP A 201 -6.63 0.66 -22.27
N ALA A 202 -5.45 1.23 -21.98
CA ALA A 202 -5.27 2.17 -20.89
C ALA A 202 -6.18 3.41 -21.01
N GLU A 203 -6.23 4.03 -22.20
CA GLU A 203 -7.15 5.12 -22.52
C GLU A 203 -8.61 4.74 -22.26
N GLY A 204 -9.02 3.53 -22.66
CA GLY A 204 -10.36 3.00 -22.42
C GLY A 204 -10.71 2.92 -20.93
N PHE A 205 -9.79 2.40 -20.11
CA PHE A 205 -9.99 2.32 -18.65
C PHE A 205 -10.05 3.70 -18.00
N PHE A 206 -9.17 4.63 -18.39
CA PHE A 206 -9.20 6.00 -17.87
C PHE A 206 -10.48 6.73 -18.27
N GLY A 207 -10.95 6.56 -19.51
CA GLY A 207 -12.25 7.06 -19.96
C GLY A 207 -13.41 6.53 -19.11
N GLY A 208 -13.37 5.24 -18.75
CA GLY A 208 -14.34 4.62 -17.86
C GLY A 208 -14.47 5.31 -16.50
N ILE A 209 -13.35 5.75 -15.91
CA ILE A 209 -13.32 6.47 -14.63
C ILE A 209 -14.08 7.80 -14.75
N ILE A 210 -13.84 8.55 -15.81
CA ILE A 210 -14.44 9.89 -15.98
C ILE A 210 -15.97 9.78 -16.15
N THR A 211 -16.44 8.67 -16.73
CA THR A 211 -17.88 8.39 -16.88
C THR A 211 -18.52 7.80 -15.63
N ASP A 212 -17.74 7.39 -14.63
CA ASP A 212 -18.23 6.80 -13.39
C ASP A 212 -19.01 7.85 -12.56
N SER A 213 -20.16 7.45 -12.02
CA SER A 213 -21.03 8.36 -11.26
C SER A 213 -20.42 8.79 -9.92
N HIS A 214 -19.59 7.95 -9.32
CA HIS A 214 -18.88 8.24 -8.07
C HIS A 214 -17.65 9.10 -8.30
N TYR A 215 -17.01 9.04 -9.48
CA TYR A 215 -15.88 9.92 -9.79
C TYR A 215 -16.25 11.40 -9.55
N ARG A 216 -17.47 11.84 -9.90
CA ARG A 216 -17.91 13.22 -9.66
C ARG A 216 -17.87 13.65 -8.19
N SER A 217 -18.19 12.76 -7.25
CA SER A 217 -18.18 13.09 -5.82
C SER A 217 -16.77 13.11 -5.23
N ILE A 218 -15.81 12.44 -5.87
CA ILE A 218 -14.41 12.36 -5.42
C ILE A 218 -13.42 13.10 -6.32
N LYS A 219 -13.89 13.77 -7.38
CA LYS A 219 -13.07 14.34 -8.46
C LYS A 219 -11.87 15.12 -7.94
N SER A 220 -12.08 16.07 -7.03
CA SER A 220 -11.00 16.91 -6.49
C SER A 220 -9.87 16.09 -5.84
N HIS A 221 -10.22 15.09 -5.02
CA HIS A 221 -9.24 14.23 -4.36
C HIS A 221 -8.56 13.30 -5.36
N PHE A 222 -9.33 12.72 -6.28
CA PHE A 222 -8.82 11.80 -7.27
C PHE A 222 -7.88 12.51 -8.26
N ASP A 223 -8.24 13.70 -8.74
CA ASP A 223 -7.40 14.50 -9.63
C ASP A 223 -6.11 14.96 -8.95
N SER A 224 -6.14 15.26 -7.64
CA SER A 224 -4.94 15.53 -6.86
C SER A 224 -4.02 14.31 -6.81
N PHE A 225 -4.56 13.11 -6.61
CA PHE A 225 -3.81 11.86 -6.69
C PHE A 225 -3.19 11.65 -8.08
N ILE A 226 -3.98 11.82 -9.15
CA ILE A 226 -3.50 11.68 -10.55
C ILE A 226 -2.40 12.70 -10.85
N THR A 227 -2.57 13.95 -10.44
CA THR A 227 -1.58 15.02 -10.64
C THR A 227 -0.26 14.65 -9.97
N GLN A 228 -0.30 14.24 -8.70
CA GLN A 228 0.89 13.83 -7.96
C GLN A 228 1.56 12.59 -8.60
N TYR A 229 0.77 11.64 -9.11
CA TYR A 229 1.29 10.48 -9.80
C TYR A 229 1.97 10.87 -11.13
N ALA A 230 1.34 11.75 -11.92
CA ALA A 230 1.86 12.25 -13.19
C ALA A 230 3.10 13.15 -13.03
N GLU A 231 3.25 13.84 -11.90
CA GLU A 231 4.46 14.60 -11.58
C GLU A 231 5.64 13.71 -11.24
N ARG A 232 5.38 12.54 -10.63
CA ARG A 232 6.41 11.60 -10.18
C ARG A 232 6.82 10.59 -11.24
N THR A 233 5.98 10.33 -12.24
CA THR A 233 6.35 9.40 -13.31
C THR A 233 7.45 10.00 -14.20
N PRO A 234 8.55 9.27 -14.47
CA PRO A 234 9.56 9.71 -15.42
C PRO A 234 9.12 9.51 -16.87
N ASP A 235 8.03 8.78 -17.12
CA ASP A 235 7.53 8.47 -18.45
C ASP A 235 6.71 9.65 -19.02
N PRO A 236 7.20 10.32 -20.08
CA PRO A 236 6.53 11.47 -20.66
C PRO A 236 5.23 11.11 -21.40
N GLU A 237 5.13 9.90 -21.96
CA GLU A 237 3.93 9.42 -22.66
C GLU A 237 2.82 9.15 -21.65
N LEU A 238 3.15 8.50 -20.53
CA LEU A 238 2.18 8.30 -19.44
C LEU A 238 1.70 9.63 -18.88
N LYS A 239 2.63 10.58 -18.66
CA LYS A 239 2.30 11.91 -18.16
C LYS A 239 1.34 12.64 -19.10
N ALA A 240 1.60 12.62 -20.41
CA ALA A 240 0.73 13.21 -21.41
C ALA A 240 -0.65 12.53 -21.43
N LEU A 241 -0.68 11.20 -21.38
CA LEU A 241 -1.92 10.42 -21.36
C LEU A 241 -2.79 10.78 -20.15
N LEU A 242 -2.22 10.76 -18.94
CA LEU A 242 -2.95 11.14 -17.72
C LEU A 242 -3.45 12.59 -17.78
N SER A 243 -2.66 13.51 -18.34
CA SER A 243 -3.07 14.90 -18.47
C SER A 243 -4.24 15.05 -19.44
N ASN A 244 -4.18 14.37 -20.58
CA ASN A 244 -5.24 14.39 -21.60
C ASN A 244 -6.54 13.75 -21.11
N CYS A 245 -6.45 12.69 -20.31
CA CYS A 245 -7.63 12.03 -19.77
C CYS A 245 -8.27 12.84 -18.63
N PHE A 246 -7.48 13.27 -17.63
CA PHE A 246 -8.05 13.80 -16.37
C PHE A 246 -7.95 15.31 -16.21
N LEU A 247 -6.91 15.95 -16.76
CA LEU A 247 -6.57 17.34 -16.45
C LEU A 247 -7.05 18.35 -17.52
N THR A 248 -7.35 17.88 -18.72
CA THR A 248 -7.99 18.69 -19.78
C THR A 248 -9.51 18.54 -19.84
N ALA A 249 -10.10 17.63 -19.05
CA ALA A 249 -11.55 17.50 -18.87
C ALA A 249 -12.05 18.51 -17.82
N GLY A 250 -12.00 19.79 -18.17
CA GLY A 250 -12.58 20.92 -17.43
C GLY A 250 -13.89 21.37 -18.06
#